data_AF-X6CAY9-F1
#
_entry.id   AF-X6CAY9-F1
#
_cell.length_a   1.000
_cell.length_b   1.000
_cell.length_c   1.000
_cell.angle_alpha   90.00
_cell.angle_beta   90.00
_cell.angle_gamma   90.00
#
_symmetry.space_group_name_H-M   'P 1'
#
loop_
_entity.id
_entity.type
_entity.pdbx_description
1 polymer ?
#
loop_
_entity_poly.entity_id
_entity_poly.type
_entity_poly.pdbx_seq_one_letter_code
_entity_poly.pdbx_strand_id
1 'polypeptide(L)'
;MLRVDFIFGLAPTTTLRKHVADLEASTTARFEASAKRGKVRRFKKFVDGAASWSRVERIIARVEVGAHGGDIRFVPRLPSRRSNPGA
;
A
#
# COMPACT_ATOMS: atom_id res chain seq x y z
N MET A 1 -12.85 23.59 -16.27
CA MET A 1 -11.63 22.78 -16.47
C MET A 1 -11.47 21.84 -15.28
N LEU A 2 -11.58 20.52 -15.48
CA LEU A 2 -11.43 19.53 -14.40
C LEU A 2 -9.95 19.29 -14.12
N ARG A 3 -9.53 19.41 -12.86
CA ARG A 3 -8.17 19.12 -12.41
C ARG A 3 -8.10 17.67 -11.93
N VAL A 4 -7.19 16.89 -12.52
CA VAL A 4 -6.88 15.51 -12.08
C VAL A 4 -5.67 15.57 -11.15
N ASP A 5 -5.80 15.04 -9.94
CA ASP A 5 -4.68 14.88 -9.02
C ASP A 5 -4.16 13.42 -9.11
N PHE A 6 -2.83 13.24 -9.16
CA PHE A 6 -2.19 11.92 -9.23
C PHE A 6 -1.58 11.53 -7.89
N ILE A 7 -1.63 10.23 -7.57
CA ILE A 7 -0.93 9.66 -6.42
C ILE A 7 0.12 8.69 -6.96
N PHE A 8 1.39 9.00 -6.74
CA PHE A 8 2.49 8.09 -7.08
C PHE A 8 2.67 7.06 -5.96
N GLY A 9 2.91 5.81 -6.37
CA GLY A 9 3.32 4.76 -5.45
C GLY A 9 4.75 4.98 -4.95
N LEU A 10 5.04 4.51 -3.74
CA LEU A 10 6.41 4.47 -3.24
C LEU A 10 7.15 3.30 -3.87
N ALA A 11 8.43 3.53 -4.21
CA ALA A 11 9.33 2.45 -4.61
C ALA A 11 9.45 1.44 -3.45
N PRO A 12 9.34 0.13 -3.72
CA PRO A 12 9.55 -0.89 -2.69
C PRO A 12 10.97 -0.85 -2.14
N THR A 13 11.10 -0.67 -0.83
CA THR A 13 12.39 -0.76 -0.11
C THR A 13 12.36 -1.94 0.85
N THR A 14 13.53 -2.37 1.33
CA THR A 14 13.63 -3.45 2.33
C THR A 14 12.86 -3.12 3.61
N THR A 15 12.87 -1.86 4.06
CA THR A 15 12.08 -1.37 5.20
C THR A 15 10.57 -1.54 4.96
N LEU A 16 10.07 -1.07 3.82
CA LEU A 16 8.65 -1.19 3.48
C LEU A 16 8.21 -2.66 3.34
N ARG A 17 9.08 -3.54 2.81
CA ARG A 17 8.82 -4.98 2.72
C ARG A 17 8.72 -5.63 4.10
N LYS A 18 9.57 -5.26 5.07
CA LYS A 18 9.48 -5.74 6.46
C LYS A 18 8.11 -5.43 7.08
N HIS A 19 7.54 -4.26 6.81
CA HIS A 19 6.21 -3.91 7.32
C HIS A 19 5.09 -4.84 6.84
N VAL A 20 5.25 -5.52 5.70
CA VAL A 20 4.19 -6.34 5.09
C VAL A 20 4.53 -7.82 5.00
N ALA A 21 5.68 -8.27 5.51
CA ALA A 21 6.14 -9.66 5.40
C ALA A 21 5.08 -10.67 5.90
N ASP A 22 4.55 -10.48 7.11
CA ASP A 22 3.51 -11.37 7.66
C ASP A 22 2.20 -11.28 6.87
N LEU A 23 1.90 -10.10 6.31
CA LEU A 23 0.72 -9.92 5.47
C LEU A 23 0.89 -10.68 4.15
N GLU A 24 2.05 -10.61 3.52
CA GLU A 24 2.42 -11.35 2.32
C GLU A 24 2.30 -12.86 2.57
N ALA A 25 2.98 -13.38 3.58
CA ALA A 25 2.94 -14.80 3.93
C ALA A 25 1.50 -15.30 4.18
N SER A 26 0.72 -14.58 5.00
CA SER A 26 -0.66 -14.97 5.29
C SER A 26 -1.60 -14.79 4.08
N THR A 27 -1.27 -13.94 3.11
CA THR A 27 -2.06 -13.77 1.88
C THR A 27 -1.76 -14.90 0.91
N THR A 28 -0.49 -15.30 0.78
CA THR A 28 -0.08 -16.49 0.02
C THR A 28 -0.74 -17.75 0.56
N ALA A 29 -0.66 -17.99 1.87
CA ALA A 29 -1.31 -19.16 2.48
C ALA A 29 -2.82 -19.22 2.21
N ARG A 30 -3.50 -18.07 2.18
CA ARG A 30 -4.94 -18.00 1.81
C ARG A 30 -5.18 -18.27 0.33
N PHE A 31 -4.28 -17.85 -0.54
CA PHE A 31 -4.37 -18.12 -1.97
C PHE A 31 -4.22 -19.62 -2.23
N GLU A 32 -3.20 -20.25 -1.66
CA GLU A 32 -2.96 -21.70 -1.79
C GLU A 32 -4.12 -22.54 -1.22
N ALA A 33 -4.71 -22.11 -0.11
CA ALA A 33 -5.88 -22.78 0.47
C ALA A 33 -7.19 -22.53 -0.30
N SER A 34 -7.21 -21.64 -1.30
CA SER A 34 -8.42 -21.28 -2.01
C SER A 34 -8.71 -22.22 -3.18
N ALA A 35 -9.89 -22.85 -3.17
CA ALA A 35 -10.40 -23.58 -4.33
C ALA A 35 -10.80 -22.65 -5.51
N LYS A 36 -10.79 -21.32 -5.30
CA LYS A 36 -11.18 -20.34 -6.33
C LYS A 36 -9.99 -19.97 -7.20
N ARG A 37 -10.16 -20.08 -8.53
CA ARG A 37 -9.23 -19.56 -9.54
C ARG A 37 -9.33 -18.03 -9.60
N GLY A 38 -8.69 -17.34 -8.66
CA GLY A 38 -8.75 -15.88 -8.56
C GLY A 38 -7.50 -15.28 -7.94
N LYS A 39 -7.62 -14.06 -7.41
CA LYS A 39 -6.55 -13.39 -6.66
C LYS A 39 -7.02 -13.11 -5.25
N VAL A 40 -6.14 -13.25 -4.27
CA VAL A 40 -6.39 -12.80 -2.90
C VAL A 40 -5.74 -11.44 -2.71
N ARG A 41 -6.53 -10.44 -2.33
CA ARG A 41 -6.05 -9.07 -2.10
C ARG A 41 -6.32 -8.65 -0.66
N ARG A 42 -5.31 -8.14 0.02
CA ARG A 42 -5.40 -7.60 1.37
C ARG A 42 -4.66 -6.27 1.46
N PHE A 43 -5.00 -5.49 2.49
CA PHE A 43 -4.43 -4.17 2.72
C PHE A 43 -3.91 -4.05 4.15
N LYS A 44 -2.80 -3.34 4.33
CA LYS A 44 -2.26 -2.94 5.64
C LYS A 44 -1.98 -1.46 5.65
N LYS A 45 -2.40 -0.78 6.71
CA LYS A 45 -2.05 0.61 6.97
C LYS A 45 -0.91 0.61 8.00
N PHE A 46 0.11 1.43 7.76
CA PHE A 46 1.19 1.68 8.72
C PHE A 46 1.71 3.09 8.52
N VAL A 47 2.62 3.52 9.37
CA VAL A 47 3.32 4.80 9.25
C VAL A 47 4.80 4.53 9.01
N ASP A 48 5.41 5.30 8.12
CA ASP A 48 6.84 5.23 7.83
C ASP A 48 7.29 6.61 7.30
N GLY A 49 8.59 6.85 7.28
CA GLY A 49 9.19 8.09 6.79
C GLY A 49 10.54 7.81 6.15
N ALA A 50 10.82 8.46 5.03
CA ALA A 50 12.18 8.53 4.52
C ALA A 50 12.90 9.73 5.17
N ALA A 51 14.22 9.65 5.29
CA ALA A 51 15.03 10.75 5.82
C ALA A 51 14.86 12.06 5.02
N SER A 52 14.50 11.97 3.74
CA SER A 52 14.23 13.11 2.87
C SER A 52 12.82 13.70 3.04
N TRP A 53 11.96 13.11 3.86
CA TRP A 53 10.60 13.59 4.07
C TRP A 53 10.55 14.53 5.28
N SER A 54 9.75 15.59 5.17
CA SER A 54 9.52 16.54 6.27
C SER A 54 8.65 15.99 7.39
N ARG A 55 8.04 14.81 7.20
CA ARG A 55 7.20 14.14 8.20
C ARG A 55 7.12 12.64 7.95
N VAL A 56 6.71 11.92 8.99
CA VAL A 56 6.21 10.55 8.87
C VAL A 56 4.85 10.57 8.17
N GLU A 57 4.68 9.71 7.18
CA GLU A 57 3.43 9.63 6.40
C GLU A 57 2.70 8.31 6.69
N ARG A 58 1.37 8.34 6.54
CA ARG A 58 0.57 7.11 6.60
C ARG A 58 0.62 6.42 5.24
N ILE A 59 1.07 5.17 5.23
CA ILE A 59 1.18 4.36 4.02
C ILE A 59 0.11 3.27 4.04
N ILE A 60 -0.49 3.03 2.88
CA ILE A 60 -1.35 1.89 2.61
C ILE A 60 -0.59 0.94 1.71
N ALA A 61 -0.27 -0.24 2.22
CA ALA A 61 0.18 -1.35 1.41
C ALA A 61 -1.02 -2.15 0.89
N ARG A 62 -1.00 -2.44 -0.41
CA ARG A 62 -1.81 -3.48 -1.03
C ARG A 62 -0.92 -4.68 -1.30
N VAL A 63 -1.35 -5.85 -0.83
CA VAL A 63 -0.74 -7.15 -1.13
C VAL A 63 -1.77 -7.95 -1.94
N GLU A 64 -1.40 -8.34 -3.15
CA GLU A 64 -2.21 -9.17 -4.03
C GLU A 64 -1.41 -10.43 -4.37
N VAL A 65 -2.00 -11.61 -4.23
CA VAL A 65 -1.39 -12.88 -4.62
C VAL A 65 -2.31 -13.59 -5.61
N GLY A 66 -1.74 -14.08 -6.70
CA GLY A 66 -2.42 -14.91 -7.69
C GLY A 66 -1.47 -15.90 -8.34
N ALA A 67 -1.91 -16.58 -9.40
CA ALA A 67 -1.16 -17.65 -10.07
C ALA A 67 0.22 -17.22 -10.63
N HIS A 68 0.46 -15.91 -10.81
CA HIS A 68 1.73 -15.37 -11.30
C HIS A 68 2.61 -14.78 -10.19
N GLY A 69 2.29 -15.07 -8.92
CA GLY A 69 3.01 -14.57 -7.76
C GLY A 69 2.35 -13.36 -7.08
N GLY A 70 3.11 -12.71 -6.20
CA GLY A 70 2.68 -11.58 -5.38
C GLY A 70 2.99 -10.21 -6.00
N ASP A 71 2.02 -9.30 -6.00
CA ASP A 71 2.16 -7.88 -6.30
C ASP A 71 1.93 -7.05 -5.04
N ILE A 72 2.94 -6.27 -4.67
CA ILE A 72 2.88 -5.39 -3.49
C ILE A 72 3.08 -3.94 -3.92
N ARG A 73 2.14 -3.08 -3.54
CA ARG A 73 2.19 -1.64 -3.81
C ARG A 73 2.02 -0.84 -2.54
N PHE A 74 2.87 0.17 -2.38
CA PHE A 74 2.84 1.10 -1.26
C PHE A 74 2.34 2.46 -1.75
N VAL A 75 1.30 2.96 -1.12
CA VAL A 75 0.67 4.24 -1.50
C VAL A 75 0.67 5.15 -0.28
N PRO A 76 1.32 6.33 -0.34
CA PRO A 76 1.23 7.29 0.74
C PRO A 76 -0.17 7.91 0.73
N ARG A 77 -0.76 8.10 1.91
CA ARG A 77 -2.00 8.85 2.06
C ARG A 77 -1.67 10.32 1.89
N LEU A 78 -2.16 10.95 0.82
CA LEU A 78 -2.10 12.41 0.71
C LEU A 78 -2.91 13.06 1.85
N PRO A 79 -2.47 14.20 2.41
CA PRO A 79 -3.32 15.02 3.25
C PRO A 79 -4.58 15.39 2.46
N SER A 80 -5.74 15.22 3.07
CA SER A 80 -7.02 15.64 2.48
C SER A 80 -7.02 17.16 2.32
N ARG A 81 -7.28 17.67 1.10
CA ARG A 81 -7.42 19.11 0.80
C ARG A 81 -8.48 19.85 1.64
N ARG A 82 -9.31 19.16 2.44
CA ARG A 82 -10.26 19.80 3.37
C ARG A 82 -9.57 20.19 4.68
N SER A 83 -8.76 21.23 4.60
CA SER A 83 -8.42 22.11 5.72
C SER A 83 -7.94 23.44 5.14
N ASN A 84 -8.84 24.17 4.48
CA ASN A 84 -8.72 25.62 4.42
C ASN A 84 -9.88 26.20 5.23
N PRO A 85 -9.66 26.63 6.49
CA PRO A 85 -10.65 27.38 7.24
C PRO A 85 -10.64 28.88 6.92
N GLY A 86 -10.01 29.30 5.82
CA GLY A 86 -10.02 30.69 5.36
C GLY A 86 -10.37 30.79 3.87
N ALA A 87 -11.66 30.80 3.56
CA ALA A 87 -12.23 31.33 2.32
C ALA A 87 -13.54 32.03 2.69
#